data_AF-A0A484KQW8-F1
#
_entry.id   AF-A0A484KQW8-F1
#
_cell.length_a   1.000
_cell.length_b   1.000
_cell.length_c   1.000
_cell.angle_alpha   90.00
_cell.angle_beta   90.00
_cell.angle_gamma   90.00
#
_symmetry.space_group_name_H-M   'P 1'
#
loop_
_entity.id
_entity.type
_entity.pdbx_description
1 polymer ?
#
loop_
_entity_poly.entity_id
_entity_poly.type
_entity_poly.pdbx_seq_one_letter_code
_entity_poly.pdbx_strand_id
1 'polypeptide(L)'
;MMEKDIYLYQKSKRTRLVPGRAPLSFGLHCALLAGIPQEVVKRAAVILDALKNDRHVERLCSENILVHDQLCKEAVEKLLAFDVMNGGDIRPFFEDIFPS
;
A
#
# COMPACT_ATOMS: atom_id res chain seq x y z
N MET A 1 -17.33 4.18 8.55
CA MET A 1 -17.23 3.92 7.10
C MET A 1 -17.63 5.22 6.40
N MET A 2 -16.68 5.99 5.87
CA MET A 2 -17.00 7.29 5.23
C MET A 2 -17.62 7.05 3.85
N GLU A 3 -18.91 7.35 3.72
CA GLU A 3 -19.60 7.49 2.43
C GLU A 3 -18.92 8.61 1.64
N LYS A 4 -18.26 8.25 0.54
CA LYS A 4 -17.74 9.22 -0.42
C LYS A 4 -18.77 9.37 -1.52
N ASP A 5 -19.56 10.43 -1.46
CA ASP A 5 -20.41 10.85 -2.57
C ASP A 5 -19.53 11.31 -3.73
N ILE A 6 -19.59 10.60 -4.86
CA ILE A 6 -18.85 10.94 -6.09
C ILE A 6 -19.88 11.35 -7.15
N TYR A 7 -19.79 12.58 -7.65
CA TYR A 7 -20.68 13.10 -8.69
C TYR A 7 -20.17 12.75 -10.10
N LEU A 8 -21.07 12.32 -10.99
CA LEU A 8 -20.75 11.99 -12.39
C LEU A 8 -20.90 13.22 -13.31
N TYR A 9 -19.96 13.40 -14.24
CA TYR A 9 -20.00 14.46 -15.26
C TYR A 9 -20.77 14.01 -16.50
N GLN A 10 -21.87 14.70 -16.84
CA GLN A 10 -22.59 14.51 -18.10
C GLN A 10 -22.33 15.70 -19.04
N LYS A 11 -21.71 15.44 -20.21
CA LYS A 11 -21.33 16.48 -21.18
C LYS A 11 -22.53 16.86 -22.05
N SER A 12 -23.36 17.80 -21.59
CA SER A 12 -24.44 18.40 -22.39
C SER A 12 -24.63 19.87 -22.02
N LYS A 13 -24.02 20.81 -22.78
CA LYS A 13 -24.09 22.30 -22.77
C LYS A 13 -24.12 23.07 -21.42
N ARG A 14 -24.27 22.42 -20.26
CA ARG A 14 -24.20 22.88 -18.88
C ARG A 14 -23.76 21.70 -18.01
N THR A 15 -22.79 21.91 -17.13
CA THR A 15 -22.32 20.88 -16.20
C THR A 15 -23.43 20.55 -15.20
N ARG A 16 -23.98 19.33 -15.27
CA ARG A 16 -24.96 18.80 -14.31
C ARG A 16 -24.28 17.76 -13.43
N LEU A 17 -24.24 18.00 -12.12
CA LEU A 17 -23.90 16.99 -11.14
C LEU A 17 -25.14 16.11 -10.94
N VAL A 18 -24.98 14.80 -11.14
CA VAL A 18 -26.06 13.83 -10.92
C VAL A 18 -25.63 12.91 -9.78
N PRO A 19 -26.48 12.70 -8.75
CA PRO A 19 -26.20 11.71 -7.72
C PRO A 19 -26.13 10.32 -8.35
N GLY A 20 -25.06 9.61 -8.07
CA GLY A 20 -24.83 8.28 -8.64
C GLY A 20 -23.53 7.69 -8.11
N ARG A 21 -23.36 6.38 -8.27
CA ARG A 21 -22.13 5.70 -7.92
C ARG A 21 -21.26 5.56 -9.16
N ALA A 22 -20.09 6.18 -9.16
CA ALA A 22 -19.11 5.90 -10.20
C ALA A 22 -18.69 4.42 -10.10
N PRO A 23 -18.69 3.66 -11.22
CA PRO A 23 -18.14 2.31 -11.19
C PRO A 23 -16.66 2.42 -10.83
N LEU A 24 -16.22 1.62 -9.86
CA LEU A 24 -14.83 1.63 -9.36
C LEU A 24 -13.79 1.42 -10.48
N SER A 25 -14.20 0.82 -11.61
CA SER A 25 -13.38 0.60 -12.80
C SER A 25 -13.22 1.81 -13.73
N PHE A 26 -13.97 2.91 -13.51
CA PHE A 26 -13.89 4.09 -14.38
C PHE A 26 -12.51 4.73 -14.36
N GLY A 27 -11.85 4.77 -13.20
CA GLY A 27 -10.47 5.26 -13.09
C GLY A 27 -9.46 4.45 -13.91
N LEU A 28 -9.63 3.13 -14.00
CA LEU A 28 -8.78 2.26 -14.81
C LEU A 28 -8.96 2.54 -16.31
N HIS A 29 -10.19 2.81 -16.74
CA HIS A 29 -10.47 3.21 -18.11
C HIS A 29 -9.80 4.55 -18.46
N CYS A 30 -9.86 5.54 -17.57
CA CYS A 30 -9.15 6.80 -17.75
C CYS A 30 -7.63 6.62 -17.82
N ALA A 31 -7.05 5.73 -17.01
CA ALA A 31 -5.63 5.43 -17.04
C ALA A 31 -5.18 4.85 -18.40
N LEU A 32 -5.98 3.95 -18.99
CA LEU A 32 -5.72 3.42 -20.34
C LEU A 32 -5.75 4.53 -21.40
N LEU A 33 -6.74 5.41 -21.35
CA LEU A 33 -6.86 6.54 -22.28
C LEU A 33 -5.71 7.54 -22.14
N ALA A 34 -5.15 7.68 -20.94
CA ALA A 34 -3.98 8.52 -20.66
C ALA A 34 -2.66 7.87 -21.10
N GLY A 35 -2.68 6.67 -21.67
CA GLY A 35 -1.47 5.98 -22.15
C GLY A 35 -0.65 5.31 -21.06
N ILE A 36 -1.24 5.04 -19.89
CA ILE A 36 -0.56 4.28 -18.84
C ILE A 36 -0.30 2.83 -19.33
N PRO A 37 0.89 2.25 -19.09
CA PRO A 37 1.22 0.89 -19.52
C PRO A 37 0.20 -0.15 -19.08
N GLN A 38 -0.10 -1.11 -19.97
CA GLN A 38 -1.15 -2.10 -19.75
C GLN A 38 -0.86 -2.98 -18.53
N GLU A 39 0.41 -3.26 -18.25
CA GLU A 39 0.91 -4.04 -17.13
C GLU A 39 0.56 -3.35 -15.80
N VAL A 40 0.67 -2.02 -15.74
CA VAL A 40 0.30 -1.22 -14.57
C VAL A 40 -1.21 -1.28 -14.35
N VAL A 41 -1.99 -1.10 -15.42
CA VAL A 41 -3.46 -1.15 -15.34
C VAL A 41 -3.95 -2.54 -14.93
N LYS A 42 -3.34 -3.62 -15.45
CA LYS A 42 -3.66 -5.01 -15.06
C LYS A 42 -3.42 -5.24 -13.58
N ARG A 43 -2.28 -4.82 -13.03
CA ARG A 43 -2.01 -4.93 -11.58
C ARG A 43 -3.03 -4.12 -10.76
N ALA A 44 -3.34 -2.90 -11.18
CA ALA A 44 -4.32 -2.06 -10.51
C ALA A 44 -5.73 -2.69 -10.52
N ALA A 45 -6.11 -3.40 -11.60
CA ALA A 45 -7.36 -4.15 -11.67
C ALA A 45 -7.44 -5.30 -10.66
N VAL A 46 -6.35 -6.05 -10.48
CA VAL A 46 -6.27 -7.13 -9.47
C VAL A 46 -6.41 -6.56 -8.05
N ILE A 47 -5.70 -5.46 -7.75
CA ILE A 47 -5.80 -4.78 -6.45
C ILE A 47 -7.22 -4.28 -6.21
N LEU A 48 -7.84 -3.68 -7.22
CA LEU A 48 -9.21 -3.17 -7.12
C LEU A 48 -10.23 -4.28 -6.83
N ASP A 49 -10.06 -5.45 -7.46
CA ASP A 49 -10.92 -6.61 -7.21
C ASP A 49 -10.72 -7.17 -5.80
N ALA A 50 -9.48 -7.25 -5.32
CA ALA A 50 -9.19 -7.66 -3.94
C ALA A 50 -9.84 -6.71 -2.91
N LEU A 51 -9.69 -5.39 -3.10
CA LEU A 51 -10.32 -4.37 -2.24
C LEU A 51 -11.85 -4.46 -2.25
N LYS A 52 -12.46 -4.71 -3.42
CA LYS A 52 -13.93 -4.84 -3.53
C LYS A 52 -14.46 -6.05 -2.76
N ASN A 53 -13.67 -7.12 -2.70
CA ASN A 53 -14.05 -8.38 -2.07
C ASN A 53 -13.49 -8.52 -0.64
N ASP A 54 -12.99 -7.42 -0.04
CA ASP A 54 -12.35 -7.40 1.28
C ASP A 54 -11.26 -8.47 1.46
N ARG A 55 -10.57 -8.78 0.36
CA ARG A 55 -9.44 -9.72 0.37
C ARG A 55 -8.15 -8.95 0.61
N HIS A 56 -7.23 -9.60 1.32
CA HIS A 56 -5.90 -9.07 1.52
C HIS A 56 -5.19 -8.90 0.16
N VAL A 57 -4.68 -7.69 -0.09
CA VAL A 57 -3.79 -7.43 -1.22
C VAL A 57 -2.40 -7.82 -0.76
N GLU A 58 -1.88 -8.94 -1.26
CA GLU A 58 -0.49 -9.31 -0.99
C GLU A 58 0.45 -8.19 -1.42
N ARG A 59 1.38 -7.84 -0.53
CA ARG A 59 2.42 -6.88 -0.87
C ARG A 59 3.29 -7.51 -1.96
N LEU A 60 3.72 -6.70 -2.93
CA LEU A 60 4.69 -7.15 -3.92
C LEU A 60 6.00 -7.49 -3.19
N CYS A 61 6.29 -8.78 -3.05
CA CYS A 61 7.51 -9.29 -2.42
C CYS A 61 8.70 -9.12 -3.38
N SER A 62 9.22 -7.90 -3.48
CA SER A 62 10.53 -7.68 -4.12
C SER A 62 11.65 -8.11 -3.18
N GLU A 63 12.79 -8.57 -3.73
CA GLU A 63 13.94 -9.00 -2.94
C GLU A 63 14.37 -7.93 -1.93
N ASN A 64 14.45 -6.66 -2.34
CA ASN A 64 14.80 -5.55 -1.44
C ASN A 64 13.85 -5.42 -0.25
N ILE A 65 12.54 -5.61 -0.51
CA ILE A 65 11.52 -5.53 0.52
C ILE A 65 11.64 -6.72 1.49
N LEU A 66 11.88 -7.92 0.97
CA LEU A 66 12.07 -9.13 1.78
C LEU A 66 13.31 -9.03 2.66
N VAL A 67 14.43 -8.56 2.11
CA VAL A 67 15.68 -8.32 2.86
C VAL A 67 15.44 -7.31 3.97
N HIS A 68 14.74 -6.21 3.68
CA HIS A 68 14.45 -5.20 4.68
C HIS A 68 13.52 -5.71 5.79
N ASP A 69 12.49 -6.48 5.44
CA ASP A 69 11.60 -7.11 6.43
C ASP A 69 12.36 -8.06 7.35
N GLN A 70 13.27 -8.84 6.78
CA GLN A 70 14.09 -9.79 7.54
C GLN A 70 15.01 -9.05 8.52
N LEU A 71 15.66 -7.97 8.08
CA LEU A 71 16.47 -7.10 8.95
C LEU A 71 15.63 -6.48 10.08
N CYS A 72 14.44 -5.98 9.78
CA CYS A 72 13.54 -5.44 10.79
C CYS A 72 13.14 -6.51 11.81
N LYS A 73 12.84 -7.72 11.35
CA LYS A 73 12.49 -8.85 12.21
C LYS A 73 13.64 -9.20 13.15
N GLU A 74 14.86 -9.31 12.63
CA GLU A 74 16.07 -9.57 13.43
C GLU A 74 16.31 -8.48 14.47
N ALA A 75 16.15 -7.21 14.09
CA ALA A 75 16.30 -6.08 15.02
C ALA A 75 15.27 -6.14 16.18
N VAL A 76 14.01 -6.49 15.88
CA VAL A 76 12.97 -6.66 16.91
C VAL A 76 13.26 -7.83 17.83
N GLU A 77 13.73 -8.97 17.29
CA GLU A 77 14.12 -10.13 18.10
C GLU A 77 15.28 -9.77 19.04
N LYS A 78 16.30 -9.04 18.56
CA LYS A 78 17.40 -8.54 19.38
C LYS A 78 16.90 -7.57 20.46
N LEU A 79 15.99 -6.66 20.13
CA LEU A 79 15.41 -5.71 21.09
C LEU A 79 14.61 -6.40 22.19
N LEU A 80 13.83 -7.43 21.84
CA LEU A 80 13.06 -8.22 22.82
C LEU A 80 13.96 -9.06 23.72
N ALA A 81 15.10 -9.53 23.21
CA ALA A 81 16.08 -10.27 23.99
C ALA A 81 16.95 -9.37 24.89
N PHE A 82 17.01 -8.07 24.62
CA PHE A 82 17.84 -7.14 25.37
C PHE A 82 17.21 -6.78 26.72
N ASP A 83 17.88 -7.18 27.80
CA ASP A 83 17.45 -6.91 29.16
C ASP A 83 18.30 -5.81 29.81
N VAL A 84 17.72 -4.61 29.87
CA VAL A 84 18.33 -3.42 30.50
C VAL A 84 18.46 -3.60 32.01
N MET A 85 17.57 -4.38 32.64
CA MET A 85 17.49 -4.50 34.10
C MET A 85 18.59 -5.39 34.68
N ASN A 86 19.18 -6.27 33.87
CA ASN A 86 20.21 -7.22 34.28
C ASN A 86 21.63 -6.82 33.87
N GLY A 87 21.88 -5.53 33.63
CA GLY A 87 23.23 -5.00 33.38
C GLY A 87 23.70 -5.08 31.93
N GLY A 88 22.78 -5.18 30.95
CA GLY A 88 23.11 -5.09 29.53
C GLY A 88 23.69 -3.73 29.16
N ASP A 89 24.91 -3.70 28.61
CA ASP A 89 25.51 -2.48 28.05
C ASP A 89 24.81 -2.11 26.74
N ILE A 90 24.24 -0.91 26.71
CA ILE A 90 23.46 -0.40 25.57
C ILE A 90 24.33 -0.09 24.34
N ARG A 91 25.62 0.20 24.54
CA ARG A 91 26.51 0.61 23.44
C ARG A 91 26.73 -0.51 22.41
N PRO A 92 27.17 -1.73 22.79
CA PRO A 92 27.34 -2.82 21.83
C PRO A 92 26.02 -3.27 21.20
N PHE A 93 24.89 -3.10 21.90
CA PHE A 93 23.56 -3.41 21.35
C PHE A 93 23.19 -2.49 20.17
N PHE A 94 23.48 -1.18 20.27
CA PHE A 94 23.19 -0.24 19.17
C PHE A 94 24.11 -0.45 17.96
N GLU A 95 25.39 -0.77 18.16
CA GLU A 95 26.33 -1.08 17.06
C GLU A 95 25.90 -2.33 16.26
N ASP A 96 25.27 -3.31 16.92
CA ASP A 96 24.80 -4.54 16.29
C ASP A 96 23.44 -4.40 15.56
N ILE A 97 22.64 -3.38 15.90
CA ILE A 97 21.36 -3.09 15.22
C ILE A 97 21.54 -2.06 14.10
N PHE A 98 22.42 -1.09 14.28
CA PHE A 98 22.65 -0.01 13.33
C PHE A 98 24.12 0.02 12.89
N PRO A 99 24.56 -0.98 12.10
CA PRO A 99 25.91 -0.95 11.54
C PRO A 99 26.06 0.27 10.62
N SER A 100 27.16 1.02 10.81
CA SER A 100 27.49 2.25 10.06
C SER A 100 27.70 2.02 8.57
#